data_AF-D0L536-F1
#
_entry.id   AF-D0L536-F1
#
_cell.length_a   1.000
_cell.length_b   1.000
_cell.length_c   1.000
_cell.angle_alpha   90.00
_cell.angle_beta   90.00
_cell.angle_gamma   90.00
#
_symmetry.space_group_name_H-M   'P 1'
#
loop_
_entity.id
_entity.type
_entity.pdbx_description
1 polymer ?
#
loop_
_entity_poly.entity_id
_entity_poly.type
_entity_poly.pdbx_seq_one_letter_code
_entity_poly.pdbx_strand_id
1 'polypeptide(L)' 'MAATASVQEIADQYGVCAMTVRRWIWSGRIPATRLGPKLIRLDPEEVNEAITHAVA' A
#
# COMPACT_ATOMS: atom_id res chain seq x y z
N MET A 1 7.90 -13.56 -6.88
CA MET A 1 8.07 -12.47 -7.87
C MET A 1 7.13 -11.36 -7.44
N ALA A 2 7.63 -10.37 -6.70
CA ALA A 2 6.82 -9.29 -6.15
C ALA A 2 6.29 -8.41 -7.29
N ALA A 3 5.00 -8.52 -7.60
CA ALA A 3 4.34 -7.62 -8.53
C ALA A 3 4.12 -6.29 -7.83
N THR A 4 4.90 -5.26 -8.19
CA THR A 4 4.74 -3.94 -7.57
C THR A 4 3.50 -3.22 -8.12
N ALA A 5 2.60 -2.80 -7.25
CA ALA A 5 1.40 -2.04 -7.59
C ALA A 5 1.56 -0.55 -7.25
N SER A 6 0.81 0.30 -7.94
CA SER A 6 0.63 1.69 -7.60
C SER A 6 -0.37 1.88 -6.46
N VAL A 7 -0.39 3.08 -5.89
CA VAL A 7 -1.39 3.47 -4.87
C VAL A 7 -2.82 3.30 -5.39
N GLN A 8 -3.07 3.55 -6.68
CA GLN A 8 -4.41 3.44 -7.26
C GLN A 8 -4.82 1.97 -7.39
N GLU A 9 -3.94 1.10 -7.87
CA GLU A 9 -4.23 -0.34 -7.99
C GLU A 9 -4.53 -0.98 -6.62
N ILE A 10 -3.77 -0.62 -5.58
CA ILE A 10 -4.08 -1.04 -4.20
C ILE A 10 -5.42 -0.47 -3.75
N ALA A 11 -5.73 0.78 -4.07
CA ALA A 11 -7.02 1.38 -3.72
C ALA A 11 -8.19 0.62 -4.35
N ASP A 12 -8.06 0.27 -5.63
CA ASP A 12 -9.05 -0.49 -6.38
C ASP A 12 -9.19 -1.92 -5.82
N GLN A 13 -8.08 -2.59 -5.47
CA GLN A 13 -8.07 -3.93 -4.88
C GLN A 13 -8.82 -3.99 -3.54
N TYR A 14 -8.65 -2.98 -2.68
CA TYR A 14 -9.28 -2.93 -1.35
C TYR A 14 -10.62 -2.18 -1.35
N GLY A 15 -11.08 -1.66 -2.50
CA GLY A 15 -12.33 -0.90 -2.61
C GLY A 15 -12.33 0.41 -1.82
N VAL A 16 -11.17 1.05 -1.65
CA VAL A 16 -11.00 2.30 -0.90
C VAL A 16 -10.54 3.43 -1.80
N CYS A 17 -10.59 4.67 -1.31
CA CYS A 17 -10.01 5.78 -2.05
C CYS A 17 -8.47 5.80 -1.94
N ALA A 18 -7.79 6.28 -2.97
CA ALA A 18 -6.33 6.41 -2.97
C ALA A 18 -5.80 7.31 -1.83
N MET A 19 -6.63 8.18 -1.26
CA MET A 19 -6.28 8.99 -0.09
C MET A 19 -6.21 8.14 1.19
N THR A 20 -7.05 7.11 1.32
CA THR A 20 -6.98 6.13 2.41
C THR A 20 -5.69 5.33 2.33
N VAL A 21 -5.30 4.86 1.15
CA VAL A 21 -4.02 4.15 0.96
C VAL A 21 -2.84 5.06 1.31
N ARG A 22 -2.84 6.33 0.85
CA ARG A 22 -1.81 7.30 1.25
C ARG A 22 -1.77 7.54 2.75
N ARG A 23 -2.93 7.58 3.42
CA ARG A 23 -3.02 7.69 4.87
C ARG A 23 -2.38 6.49 5.55
N TRP A 24 -2.61 5.27 5.07
CA TRP A 24 -1.95 4.07 5.60
C TRP A 24 -0.44 4.14 5.48
N ILE A 25 0.07 4.66 4.35
CA ILE A 25 1.50 4.88 4.16
C ILE A 25 2.04 5.93 5.14
N TRP A 26 1.37 7.08 5.25
CA TRP A 26 1.80 8.17 6.15
C TRP A 26 1.72 7.81 7.62
N SER A 27 0.77 6.96 8.01
CA SER A 27 0.66 6.47 9.39
C SER A 27 1.62 5.31 9.68
N GLY A 28 2.40 4.85 8.70
CA GLY A 28 3.27 3.67 8.85
C GLY A 28 2.52 2.36 9.01
N ARG A 29 1.25 2.29 8.59
CA ARG A 29 0.42 1.08 8.70
C ARG A 29 0.76 0.04 7.61
N ILE A 30 1.20 0.48 6.44
CA ILE A 30 1.63 -0.40 5.36
C ILE A 30 3.01 0.02 4.84
N PRO A 31 3.84 -0.94 4.40
CA PRO A 31 5.12 -0.63 3.78
C PRO A 31 4.92 -0.02 2.39
N ALA A 32 5.81 0.91 2.01
CA ALA A 32 5.81 1.54 0.71
C ALA A 32 7.22 1.84 0.22
N THR A 33 7.50 1.48 -1.02
CA THR A 33 8.80 1.66 -1.66
C THR A 33 8.77 2.89 -2.56
N ARG A 34 9.65 3.86 -2.28
CA ARG A 34 9.84 5.05 -3.14
C ARG A 34 10.87 4.73 -4.22
N LEU A 35 10.44 4.73 -5.48
CA LEU A 35 11.30 4.51 -6.64
C LEU A 35 11.79 5.83 -7.27
N GLY A 36 11.35 6.98 -6.75
CA GLY A 36 11.76 8.30 -7.20
C GLY A 36 11.07 9.41 -6.43
N PRO A 37 11.31 10.69 -6.79
CA PRO A 37 10.79 11.84 -6.05
C PRO A 37 9.26 11.87 -5.99
N LYS A 38 8.56 11.29 -6.98
CA LYS A 38 7.08 11.23 -7.04
C LYS A 38 6.53 9.82 -7.24
N LEU A 39 7.39 8.81 -7.38
CA LEU A 39 6.96 7.44 -7.72
C LEU A 39 6.99 6.56 -6.47
N ILE A 40 5.81 6.10 -6.07
CA ILE A 40 5.63 5.13 -4.99
C ILE A 40 5.11 3.83 -5.59
N ARG A 41 5.65 2.73 -5.11
CA ARG A 41 5.21 1.37 -5.37
C ARG A 41 4.98 0.61 -4.08
N LEU A 42 4.01 -0.27 -4.12
CA LEU A 42 3.54 -1.08 -3.01
C LEU A 42 3.64 -2.53 -3.43
N ASP A 43 4.06 -3.40 -2.52
CA ASP A 43 3.90 -4.84 -2.69
C ASP A 43 2.51 -5.24 -2.17
N PRO A 44 1.60 -5.74 -3.01
CA PRO A 44 0.27 -6.17 -2.58
C PRO A 44 0.30 -7.24 -1.49
N GLU A 45 1.31 -8.11 -1.49
CA GLU A 45 1.43 -9.20 -0.52
C GLU A 45 1.80 -8.63 0.86
N GLU A 46 2.82 -7.77 0.93
CA GLU A 46 3.19 -7.07 2.17
C GLU A 46 2.06 -6.15 2.68
N VAL A 47 1.34 -5.48 1.77
CA VAL A 47 0.18 -4.66 2.14
C VAL A 47 -0.91 -5.52 2.78
N ASN A 48 -1.17 -6.71 2.22
CA ASN A 48 -2.14 -7.64 2.75
C ASN A 48 -1.73 -8.14 4.14
N GLU A 49 -0.48 -8.58 4.30
CA GLU A 49 0.05 -9.00 5.59
C GLU A 49 -0.09 -7.89 6.64
N ALA A 50 0.30 -6.66 6.31
CA ALA A 50 0.25 -5.53 7.22
C ALA A 50 -1.20 -5.17 7.63
N ILE A 51 -2.18 -5.31 6.74
CA ILE A 51 -3.59 -5.02 7.04
C ILE A 51 -4.21 -6.15 7.88
N THR A 52 -3.94 -7.41 7.55
CA THR A 52 -4.49 -8.59 8.24
C THR A 52 -3.93 -8.74 9.65
N HIS A 53 -2.63 -8.48 9.85
CA HIS A 53 -1.96 -8.61 11.16
C HIS A 53 -2.21 -7.45 12.12
N ALA A 54 -2.91 -6.39 11.71
CA ALA A 54 -3.28 -5.28 12.59
C ALA A 54 -4.40 -5.64 13.62
N VAL A 55 -4.84 -6.90 13.66
CA VAL A 55 -5.82 -7.44 14.62
C VAL A 55 -5.14 -8.54 15.44
N ALA A 56 -4.34 -8.14 16.43
CA ALA A 56 -3.83 -9.01 17.49
C ALA A 56 -3.78 -8.24 18.81
#